data_AF-I0YRE0-F1
#
_entry.id   AF-I0YRE0-F1
#
_cell.length_a   1.000
_cell.length_b   1.000
_cell.length_c   1.000
_cell.angle_alpha   90.00
_cell.angle_beta   90.00
_cell.angle_gamma   90.00
#
_symmetry.space_group_name_H-M   'P 1'
#
loop_
_entity.id
_entity.type
_entity.pdbx_description
1 polymer ?
#
loop_
_entity_poly.entity_id
_entity_poly.type
_entity_poly.pdbx_seq_one_letter_code
_entity_poly.pdbx_strand_id
1 'polypeptide(L)'
;MASLEGLKVDAAAADKENGCAANVGGLPGGQTDGATTTADQEKEGVKNRKDPAAVGAARMNRGRAAAKAAPAPPQPHAEPPEPTEYARNRPRRDVQGQKAMLGHTTESLELVKCMDFVGPPGSGAPLAQPFQVHVQAQAVLLMDVHAHLSSSEVIGLLGGVWDADRRRIDVVRAFPCRRAMGTQSGTSVELDPAAEVETRALMEAQKLTTVGWYHSHPIFAPKPSQKDNENQRNYQALFRCAHSTLEPFLGAIASCVTWFIVRTRQGALTPFHVRVNQAARQGLPDAAEMDALRGLMEMVKDDVTRIDFAQPWRPFTYIVDGEPQGDALSKVSKLQAALKLRLTEQGVAEGTESFVRDVLQCLERCWDVSITTSNDSTDKPAPEGS
;
A
#
# COMPACT_ATOMS: atom_id res chain seq x y z
N MET A 1 31.93 -12.47 -13.45
CA MET A 1 30.70 -12.20 -14.22
C MET A 1 29.70 -13.32 -13.95
N ALA A 2 29.10 -13.33 -12.77
CA ALA A 2 28.00 -14.24 -12.43
C ALA A 2 26.68 -13.48 -12.69
N SER A 3 25.80 -14.09 -13.47
CA SER A 3 24.66 -13.46 -14.15
C SER A 3 23.66 -12.78 -13.23
N LEU A 4 23.24 -11.59 -13.67
CA LEU A 4 22.08 -10.77 -13.26
C LEU A 4 20.72 -11.49 -13.29
N GLU A 5 20.67 -12.79 -13.59
CA GLU A 5 19.45 -13.60 -13.66
C GLU A 5 18.98 -14.10 -12.28
N GLY A 6 19.89 -14.25 -11.29
CA GLY A 6 19.54 -14.71 -9.94
C GLY A 6 18.68 -13.72 -9.14
N LEU A 7 18.98 -12.42 -9.20
CA LEU A 7 18.24 -11.39 -8.46
C LEU A 7 16.80 -11.18 -8.96
N LYS A 8 16.50 -11.52 -10.22
CA LYS A 8 15.15 -11.40 -10.79
C LYS A 8 14.19 -12.46 -10.26
N VAL A 9 14.72 -13.59 -9.79
CA VAL A 9 13.90 -14.71 -9.27
C VAL A 9 13.48 -14.44 -7.81
N ASP A 10 14.30 -13.72 -7.04
CA ASP A 10 14.10 -13.50 -5.60
C ASP A 10 12.96 -12.52 -5.26
N ALA A 11 12.79 -11.44 -6.03
CA ALA A 11 11.65 -10.54 -5.88
C ALA A 11 10.36 -11.15 -6.47
N ALA A 12 10.46 -11.78 -7.65
CA ALA A 12 9.31 -12.43 -8.29
C ALA A 12 8.77 -13.62 -7.49
N ALA A 13 9.59 -14.32 -6.70
CA ALA A 13 9.15 -15.40 -5.81
C ALA A 13 8.50 -14.89 -4.52
N ALA A 14 8.83 -13.69 -4.04
CA ALA A 14 8.04 -13.01 -3.00
C ALA A 14 6.65 -12.58 -3.51
N ASP A 15 6.54 -12.30 -4.81
CA ASP A 15 5.33 -11.76 -5.44
C ASP A 15 4.44 -12.80 -6.13
N LYS A 16 4.96 -13.98 -6.47
CA LYS A 16 4.18 -15.08 -7.07
C LYS A 16 3.14 -15.66 -6.11
N GLU A 17 3.41 -15.68 -4.80
CA GLU A 17 2.41 -16.11 -3.79
C GLU A 17 1.43 -14.99 -3.42
N ASN A 18 1.76 -13.72 -3.66
CA ASN A 18 0.83 -12.58 -3.61
C ASN A 18 0.09 -12.34 -4.93
N GLY A 19 0.16 -13.28 -5.89
CA GLY A 19 -0.66 -13.28 -7.10
C GLY A 19 -0.35 -12.18 -8.12
N CYS A 20 0.88 -11.67 -8.14
CA CYS A 20 1.36 -10.73 -9.15
C CYS A 20 2.02 -11.52 -10.31
N ALA A 21 1.30 -11.70 -11.41
CA ALA A 21 1.89 -12.07 -12.69
C ALA A 21 1.69 -10.91 -13.66
N ALA A 22 2.76 -10.19 -13.98
CA ALA A 22 2.78 -9.23 -15.07
C ALA A 22 2.76 -10.00 -16.40
N ASN A 23 1.67 -9.82 -17.15
CA ASN A 23 1.50 -10.42 -18.46
C ASN A 23 2.32 -9.61 -19.48
N VAL A 24 3.53 -10.08 -19.81
CA VAL A 24 4.29 -9.54 -20.94
C VAL A 24 3.66 -10.08 -22.21
N GLY A 25 2.94 -9.22 -22.92
CA GLY A 25 2.22 -9.58 -24.13
C GLY A 25 3.14 -10.04 -25.26
N GLY A 26 2.89 -11.25 -25.75
CA GLY A 26 3.32 -11.74 -27.06
C GLY A 26 2.18 -12.53 -27.71
N LEU A 27 1.78 -12.15 -28.92
CA LEU A 27 0.85 -12.88 -29.81
C LEU A 27 1.54 -13.00 -31.19
N PRO A 28 1.11 -13.92 -32.09
CA PRO A 28 0.56 -15.26 -31.85
C PRO A 28 1.13 -16.33 -32.82
N GLY A 29 0.78 -17.61 -32.62
CA GLY A 29 0.90 -18.64 -33.66
C GLY A 29 0.17 -19.94 -33.34
N GLY A 30 -0.77 -20.34 -34.22
CA GLY A 30 -1.07 -21.75 -34.52
C GLY A 30 -2.34 -22.40 -33.93
N GLN A 31 -3.29 -22.73 -34.83
CA GLN A 31 -4.43 -23.67 -34.72
C GLN A 31 -4.03 -25.05 -34.10
N THR A 32 -4.90 -25.90 -33.52
CA THR A 32 -6.11 -26.55 -34.09
C THR A 32 -6.98 -27.24 -33.00
N ASP A 33 -8.31 -27.17 -33.19
CA ASP A 33 -9.39 -28.17 -33.08
C ASP A 33 -9.58 -29.19 -31.91
N GLY A 34 -10.88 -29.35 -31.54
CA GLY A 34 -11.50 -30.57 -30.99
C GLY A 34 -12.22 -30.38 -29.64
N ALA A 35 -13.46 -29.90 -29.55
CA ALA A 35 -14.74 -30.62 -29.67
C ALA A 35 -15.23 -31.40 -28.40
N THR A 36 -16.40 -30.98 -27.88
CA THR A 36 -17.48 -31.75 -27.19
C THR A 36 -17.18 -32.39 -25.81
N THR A 37 -18.06 -32.53 -24.81
CA THR A 37 -19.53 -32.59 -24.68
C THR A 37 -19.94 -32.51 -23.18
N THR A 38 -21.06 -31.82 -22.89
CA THR A 38 -22.21 -32.10 -21.96
C THR A 38 -22.09 -32.91 -20.65
N ALA A 39 -22.71 -32.37 -19.57
CA ALA A 39 -23.75 -32.97 -18.67
C ALA A 39 -23.65 -32.30 -17.27
N ASP A 40 -24.55 -31.41 -16.83
CA ASP A 40 -25.92 -31.57 -16.28
C ASP A 40 -26.09 -32.43 -15.01
N GLN A 41 -26.62 -31.76 -13.96
CA GLN A 41 -27.54 -32.25 -12.89
C GLN A 41 -26.95 -33.18 -11.81
N GLU A 42 -27.37 -33.22 -10.53
CA GLU A 42 -28.44 -32.59 -9.77
C GLU A 42 -28.17 -32.77 -8.25
N LYS A 43 -29.04 -32.17 -7.43
CA LYS A 43 -29.10 -32.14 -5.96
C LYS A 43 -29.50 -33.48 -5.32
N GLU A 44 -29.13 -33.65 -4.04
CA GLU A 44 -29.96 -34.02 -2.86
C GLU A 44 -28.96 -34.41 -1.73
N GLY A 45 -29.12 -34.13 -0.43
CA GLY A 45 -30.31 -33.99 0.40
C GLY A 45 -30.24 -35.04 1.52
N VAL A 46 -30.46 -34.62 2.78
CA VAL A 46 -30.95 -35.40 3.95
C VAL A 46 -30.02 -35.55 5.18
N LYS A 47 -30.63 -35.15 6.31
CA LYS A 47 -30.23 -35.11 7.72
C LYS A 47 -30.43 -36.48 8.43
N ASN A 48 -29.71 -36.71 9.54
CA ASN A 48 -30.27 -37.08 10.87
C ASN A 48 -29.15 -37.26 11.92
N ARG A 49 -29.22 -36.54 13.07
CA ARG A 49 -29.60 -37.00 14.45
C ARG A 49 -28.54 -37.92 15.09
N LYS A 50 -28.16 -37.86 16.38
CA LYS A 50 -28.71 -37.29 17.63
C LYS A 50 -27.60 -37.43 18.73
N ASP A 51 -27.67 -36.58 19.76
CA ASP A 51 -26.95 -36.57 21.06
C ASP A 51 -27.14 -37.88 21.89
N PRO A 52 -26.69 -38.06 23.17
CA PRO A 52 -26.13 -37.08 24.15
C PRO A 52 -25.07 -37.61 25.17
N ALA A 53 -24.59 -36.71 26.05
CA ALA A 53 -24.67 -36.81 27.53
C ALA A 53 -23.43 -36.26 28.28
N ALA A 54 -23.71 -35.72 29.46
CA ALA A 54 -22.91 -34.81 30.26
C ALA A 54 -22.33 -35.46 31.54
N VAL A 55 -21.86 -34.59 32.45
CA VAL A 55 -21.53 -34.75 33.88
C VAL A 55 -20.02 -34.98 34.14
N GLY A 56 -19.31 -34.29 35.03
CA GLY A 56 -19.70 -33.34 36.08
C GLY A 56 -18.47 -32.79 36.85
N ALA A 57 -18.78 -31.97 37.85
CA ALA A 57 -17.96 -30.97 38.52
C ALA A 57 -16.92 -31.48 39.55
N ALA A 58 -15.93 -30.63 39.86
CA ALA A 58 -15.32 -30.55 41.18
C ALA A 58 -14.89 -29.10 41.52
N ARG A 59 -15.22 -28.70 42.75
CA ARG A 59 -15.08 -27.38 43.37
C ARG A 59 -14.10 -27.51 44.53
N MET A 60 -13.17 -26.58 44.70
CA MET A 60 -12.55 -26.29 46.01
C MET A 60 -12.11 -24.82 46.09
N ASN A 61 -12.07 -24.33 47.32
CA ASN A 61 -12.28 -22.95 47.75
C ASN A 61 -11.11 -22.53 48.67
N ARG A 62 -10.65 -21.27 48.61
CA ARG A 62 -10.33 -20.38 49.76
C ARG A 62 -9.43 -19.21 49.37
N GLY A 63 -9.77 -18.01 49.89
CA GLY A 63 -8.86 -16.88 50.01
C GLY A 63 -9.59 -15.53 50.08
N ARG A 64 -9.66 -14.92 51.27
CA ARG A 64 -10.38 -13.68 51.62
C ARG A 64 -9.39 -12.51 51.65
N ALA A 65 -9.71 -11.35 51.06
CA ALA A 65 -9.50 -10.00 51.64
C ALA A 65 -9.81 -8.82 50.68
N ALA A 66 -10.23 -7.72 51.31
CA ALA A 66 -10.27 -6.30 50.89
C ALA A 66 -11.40 -5.81 49.97
N ALA A 67 -12.37 -5.12 50.58
CA ALA A 67 -13.36 -4.27 49.93
C ALA A 67 -12.72 -2.99 49.36
N LYS A 68 -12.95 -2.70 48.07
CA LYS A 68 -12.57 -1.44 47.43
C LYS A 68 -13.72 -0.43 47.49
N ALA A 69 -13.37 0.81 47.84
CA ALA A 69 -14.26 1.97 47.89
C ALA A 69 -14.81 2.35 46.50
N ALA A 70 -16.01 2.94 46.49
CA ALA A 70 -16.71 3.42 45.30
C ALA A 70 -16.00 4.64 44.65
N PRO A 71 -16.09 4.83 43.32
CA PRO A 71 -15.49 5.97 42.64
C PRO A 71 -16.30 7.26 42.84
N ALA A 72 -15.59 8.39 42.87
CA ALA A 72 -16.14 9.75 42.99
C ALA A 72 -16.85 10.21 41.70
N PRO A 73 -17.79 11.18 41.79
CA PRO A 73 -18.56 11.67 40.64
C PRO A 73 -17.70 12.49 39.65
N PRO A 74 -18.09 12.53 38.36
CA PRO A 74 -17.35 13.24 37.31
C PRO A 74 -17.39 14.75 37.49
N GLN A 75 -16.26 15.43 37.26
CA GLN A 75 -16.16 16.89 37.28
C GLN A 75 -16.77 17.51 36.00
N PRO A 76 -17.36 18.70 36.09
CA PRO A 76 -18.01 19.37 34.95
C PRO A 76 -16.98 19.82 33.92
N HIS A 77 -17.30 19.57 32.66
CA HIS A 77 -16.53 19.92 31.46
C HIS A 77 -16.29 21.44 31.39
N ALA A 78 -15.05 21.86 31.19
CA ALA A 78 -14.72 23.26 30.88
C ALA A 78 -15.17 23.59 29.46
N GLU A 79 -15.87 24.71 29.28
CA GLU A 79 -16.31 25.21 27.98
C GLU A 79 -15.10 25.55 27.07
N PRO A 80 -15.19 25.29 25.75
CA PRO A 80 -14.12 25.62 24.83
C PRO A 80 -13.91 27.15 24.75
N PRO A 81 -12.66 27.62 24.62
CA PRO A 81 -12.36 29.05 24.61
C PRO A 81 -13.02 29.74 23.41
N GLU A 82 -13.60 30.93 23.65
CA GLU A 82 -14.23 31.72 22.59
C GLU A 82 -13.22 32.09 21.48
N PRO A 83 -13.63 32.02 20.20
CA PRO A 83 -12.79 32.43 19.08
C PRO A 83 -12.36 33.90 19.21
N THR A 84 -11.07 34.14 19.01
CA THR A 84 -10.46 35.47 19.06
C THR A 84 -11.10 36.43 18.04
N GLU A 85 -11.07 37.73 18.34
CA GLU A 85 -11.64 38.78 17.49
C GLU A 85 -11.10 38.76 16.05
N TYR A 86 -9.83 38.35 15.88
CA TYR A 86 -9.21 38.09 14.59
C TYR A 86 -9.89 36.96 13.80
N ALA A 87 -10.33 35.88 14.46
CA ALA A 87 -11.06 34.79 13.84
C ALA A 87 -12.50 35.19 13.43
N ARG A 88 -13.11 36.15 14.13
CA ARG A 88 -14.44 36.69 13.80
C ARG A 88 -14.41 37.62 12.58
N ASN A 89 -13.32 38.36 12.39
CA ASN A 89 -13.23 39.41 11.36
C ASN A 89 -12.43 39.03 10.11
N ARG A 90 -12.01 37.76 9.96
CA ARG A 90 -11.29 37.32 8.75
C ARG A 90 -12.22 37.36 7.53
N PRO A 91 -11.86 38.07 6.44
CA PRO A 91 -12.65 38.11 5.21
C PRO A 91 -12.85 36.69 4.67
N ARG A 92 -14.09 36.22 4.64
CA ARG A 92 -14.46 34.97 3.97
C ARG A 92 -14.30 35.18 2.47
N ARG A 93 -13.20 34.68 1.89
CA ARG A 93 -13.19 34.38 0.45
C ARG A 93 -14.23 33.29 0.23
N ASP A 94 -15.19 33.55 -0.66
CA ASP A 94 -16.03 32.53 -1.27
C ASP A 94 -15.14 31.59 -2.09
N VAL A 95 -14.43 30.70 -1.40
CA VAL A 95 -14.02 29.44 -1.98
C VAL A 95 -15.15 28.51 -1.63
N GLN A 96 -15.97 28.21 -2.65
CA GLN A 96 -16.96 27.14 -2.65
C GLN A 96 -16.23 25.80 -2.43
N GLY A 97 -15.78 25.57 -1.19
CA GLY A 97 -15.24 24.31 -0.75
C GLY A 97 -16.42 23.36 -0.64
N GLN A 98 -16.59 22.51 -1.67
CA GLN A 98 -17.35 21.29 -1.50
C GLN A 98 -16.72 20.54 -0.31
N LYS A 99 -17.36 20.59 0.86
CA LYS A 99 -17.18 19.56 1.87
C LYS A 99 -17.62 18.26 1.20
N ALA A 100 -16.65 17.46 0.77
CA ALA A 100 -16.92 16.16 0.16
C ALA A 100 -17.56 15.28 1.22
N MET A 101 -18.88 15.13 1.17
CA MET A 101 -19.55 14.03 1.85
C MET A 101 -19.28 12.81 0.96
N LEU A 102 -18.26 12.02 1.32
CA LEU A 102 -17.91 10.78 0.63
C LEU A 102 -19.14 9.86 0.70
N GLY A 103 -19.53 9.25 -0.43
CA GLY A 103 -20.67 8.34 -0.47
C GLY A 103 -20.46 7.13 0.45
N HIS A 104 -21.54 6.48 0.88
CA HIS A 104 -21.47 5.29 1.73
C HIS A 104 -20.69 4.17 1.03
N THR A 105 -19.64 3.65 1.66
CA THR A 105 -18.93 2.45 1.22
C THR A 105 -19.39 1.22 1.97
N THR A 106 -19.23 0.05 1.38
CA THR A 106 -19.40 -1.25 2.01
C THR A 106 -18.15 -1.60 2.82
N GLU A 107 -18.29 -2.52 3.78
CA GLU A 107 -17.15 -3.11 4.50
C GLU A 107 -16.60 -4.36 3.78
N SER A 108 -16.88 -4.51 2.48
CA SER A 108 -16.46 -5.70 1.72
C SER A 108 -14.98 -5.61 1.33
N LEU A 109 -14.20 -6.54 1.87
CA LEU A 109 -12.77 -6.71 1.60
C LEU A 109 -12.48 -7.72 0.48
N GLU A 110 -13.51 -8.08 -0.31
CA GLU A 110 -13.36 -9.00 -1.43
C GLU A 110 -12.48 -8.38 -2.52
N LEU A 111 -11.35 -9.04 -2.82
CA LEU A 111 -10.39 -8.58 -3.81
C LEU A 111 -10.93 -8.79 -5.23
N VAL A 112 -10.94 -7.71 -6.02
CA VAL A 112 -11.45 -7.72 -7.40
C VAL A 112 -10.28 -7.69 -8.38
N LYS A 113 -10.31 -8.60 -9.36
CA LYS A 113 -9.30 -8.62 -10.43
C LYS A 113 -9.47 -7.39 -11.33
N CYS A 114 -8.39 -6.62 -11.49
CA CYS A 114 -8.35 -5.53 -12.46
C CYS A 114 -8.51 -6.05 -13.90
N MET A 115 -9.29 -5.33 -14.70
CA MET A 115 -9.34 -5.49 -16.15
C MET A 115 -8.25 -4.66 -16.83
N ASP A 116 -7.86 -5.04 -18.04
CA ASP A 116 -6.92 -4.25 -18.85
C ASP A 116 -7.63 -3.31 -19.82
N PHE A 117 -7.02 -2.15 -20.08
CA PHE A 117 -7.41 -1.28 -21.18
C PHE A 117 -6.92 -1.79 -22.53
N VAL A 118 -7.69 -1.53 -23.57
CA VAL A 118 -7.37 -1.92 -24.96
C VAL A 118 -6.95 -0.67 -25.75
N GLY A 119 -5.82 -0.75 -26.46
CA GLY A 119 -5.31 0.35 -27.29
C GLY A 119 -4.44 1.38 -26.54
N PRO A 120 -3.91 2.41 -27.23
CA PRO A 120 -2.92 3.33 -26.66
C PRO A 120 -3.51 4.25 -25.58
N PRO A 121 -2.83 4.48 -24.44
CA PRO A 121 -3.27 5.42 -23.42
C PRO A 121 -3.48 6.85 -23.92
N GLY A 122 -4.55 7.51 -23.48
CA GLY A 122 -4.87 8.89 -23.85
C GLY A 122 -5.40 9.08 -25.28
N SER A 123 -5.46 8.01 -26.09
CA SER A 123 -5.93 8.08 -27.49
C SER A 123 -7.39 8.50 -27.65
N GLY A 124 -8.21 8.35 -26.61
CA GLY A 124 -9.66 8.57 -26.68
C GLY A 124 -10.45 7.46 -27.38
N ALA A 125 -9.79 6.38 -27.80
CA ALA A 125 -10.47 5.23 -28.38
C ALA A 125 -11.38 4.53 -27.36
N PRO A 126 -12.47 3.87 -27.80
CA PRO A 126 -13.31 3.06 -26.92
C PRO A 126 -12.47 2.02 -26.19
N LEU A 127 -12.69 1.87 -24.87
CA LEU A 127 -11.95 0.95 -23.99
C LEU A 127 -10.46 1.25 -23.80
N ALA A 128 -9.92 2.33 -24.37
CA ALA A 128 -8.57 2.79 -24.06
C ALA A 128 -8.50 3.41 -22.66
N GLN A 129 -7.28 3.38 -22.12
CA GLN A 129 -6.94 4.10 -20.91
C GLN A 129 -7.20 5.59 -21.17
N PRO A 130 -7.95 6.28 -20.30
CA PRO A 130 -8.52 7.59 -20.62
C PRO A 130 -7.46 8.71 -20.73
N PHE A 131 -6.32 8.53 -20.07
CA PHE A 131 -5.23 9.49 -20.02
C PHE A 131 -3.88 8.77 -19.89
N GLN A 132 -2.81 9.45 -20.26
CA GLN A 132 -1.45 9.00 -20.01
C GLN A 132 -1.11 9.20 -18.52
N VAL A 133 -0.24 8.36 -17.98
CA VAL A 133 0.23 8.49 -16.59
C VAL A 133 1.73 8.38 -16.59
N HIS A 134 2.39 9.40 -16.09
CA HIS A 134 3.83 9.45 -15.89
C HIS A 134 4.10 9.46 -14.38
N VAL A 135 5.03 8.64 -13.91
CA VAL A 135 5.31 8.51 -12.49
C VAL A 135 6.79 8.72 -12.23
N GLN A 136 7.10 9.61 -11.29
CA GLN A 136 8.48 9.79 -10.81
C GLN A 136 8.91 8.64 -9.92
N ALA A 137 10.13 8.17 -10.14
CA ALA A 137 10.80 7.12 -9.39
C ALA A 137 10.72 7.30 -7.85
N GLN A 138 10.87 8.55 -7.39
CA GLN A 138 10.83 8.92 -5.98
C GLN A 138 9.48 8.67 -5.31
N ALA A 139 8.37 8.84 -6.04
CA ALA A 139 7.03 8.59 -5.49
C ALA A 139 6.85 7.10 -5.20
N VAL A 140 7.24 6.24 -6.15
CA VAL A 140 7.20 4.78 -6.02
C VAL A 140 8.09 4.30 -4.87
N LEU A 141 9.33 4.82 -4.78
CA LEU A 141 10.25 4.47 -3.70
C LEU A 141 9.66 4.78 -2.32
N LEU A 142 9.12 5.98 -2.13
CA LEU A 142 8.57 6.40 -0.84
C LEU A 142 7.30 5.63 -0.46
N MET A 143 6.41 5.35 -1.43
CA MET A 143 5.24 4.49 -1.22
C MET A 143 5.64 3.08 -0.77
N ASP A 144 6.64 2.51 -1.42
CA ASP A 144 7.09 1.15 -1.14
C ASP A 144 7.75 1.06 0.24
N VAL A 145 8.61 2.03 0.59
CA VAL A 145 9.18 2.11 1.95
C VAL A 145 8.07 2.27 2.99
N HIS A 146 7.09 3.15 2.76
CA HIS A 146 5.98 3.33 3.69
C HIS A 146 5.24 2.02 3.98
N ALA A 147 4.96 1.23 2.94
CA ALA A 147 4.32 -0.07 3.07
C ALA A 147 5.16 -1.09 3.86
N HIS A 148 6.50 -0.97 3.84
CA HIS A 148 7.41 -1.85 4.58
C HIS A 148 7.65 -1.43 6.04
N LEU A 149 7.26 -0.21 6.44
CA LEU A 149 7.43 0.28 7.82
C LEU A 149 6.25 -0.06 8.73
N SER A 150 5.15 -0.60 8.19
CA SER A 150 3.94 -0.94 8.94
C SER A 150 3.51 -2.40 8.74
N SER A 151 2.98 -3.00 9.81
CA SER A 151 2.33 -4.32 9.81
C SER A 151 0.85 -4.26 9.38
N SER A 152 0.28 -3.06 9.28
CA SER A 152 -1.09 -2.80 8.80
C SER A 152 -1.07 -1.94 7.56
N GLU A 153 -2.21 -1.88 6.87
CA GLU A 153 -2.39 -1.00 5.72
C GLU A 153 -2.01 0.45 6.05
N VAL A 154 -1.21 1.05 5.18
CA VAL A 154 -0.86 2.46 5.24
C VAL A 154 -1.65 3.23 4.20
N ILE A 155 -1.76 4.55 4.33
CA ILE A 155 -2.43 5.41 3.35
C ILE A 155 -1.62 6.68 3.08
N GLY A 156 -1.74 7.22 1.88
CA GLY A 156 -1.20 8.53 1.55
C GLY A 156 -1.79 9.11 0.28
N LEU A 157 -1.38 10.34 -0.01
CA LEU A 157 -1.81 11.08 -1.20
C LEU A 157 -0.70 11.14 -2.25
N LEU A 158 -1.10 11.27 -3.51
CA LEU A 158 -0.20 11.45 -4.64
C LEU A 158 -0.28 12.90 -5.13
N GLY A 159 0.84 13.60 -5.06
CA GLY A 159 0.97 14.98 -5.53
C GLY A 159 1.57 15.02 -6.93
N GLY A 160 0.95 15.80 -7.80
CA GLY A 160 1.31 15.85 -9.22
C GLY A 160 0.63 16.98 -9.95
N VAL A 161 0.56 16.85 -11.27
CA VAL A 161 -0.12 17.80 -12.16
C VAL A 161 -0.99 17.04 -13.16
N TRP A 162 -2.18 17.58 -13.43
CA TRP A 162 -3.03 17.16 -14.54
C TRP A 162 -2.88 18.14 -15.71
N ASP A 163 -2.40 17.64 -16.84
CA ASP A 163 -2.32 18.36 -18.12
C ASP A 163 -3.53 17.95 -18.98
N ALA A 164 -4.55 18.82 -19.02
CA ALA A 164 -5.80 18.55 -19.73
C ALA A 164 -5.62 18.49 -21.26
N ASP A 165 -4.71 19.30 -21.80
CA ASP A 165 -4.45 19.37 -23.24
C ASP A 165 -3.78 18.09 -23.73
N ARG A 166 -2.82 17.57 -22.96
CA ARG A 166 -2.15 16.30 -23.27
C ARG A 166 -2.87 15.07 -22.73
N ARG A 167 -3.93 15.26 -21.94
CA ARG A 167 -4.62 14.21 -21.17
C ARG A 167 -3.62 13.36 -20.40
N ARG A 168 -2.82 13.98 -19.55
CA ARG A 168 -1.73 13.32 -18.83
C ARG A 168 -1.73 13.68 -17.35
N ILE A 169 -1.61 12.67 -16.49
CA ILE A 169 -1.25 12.84 -15.09
C ILE A 169 0.26 12.67 -14.96
N ASP A 170 0.94 13.65 -14.39
CA ASP A 170 2.33 13.56 -13.95
C ASP A 170 2.35 13.42 -12.43
N VAL A 171 2.58 12.20 -11.91
CA VAL A 171 2.74 11.92 -10.48
C VAL A 171 4.17 12.26 -10.07
N VAL A 172 4.33 13.29 -9.25
CA VAL A 172 5.64 13.87 -8.90
C VAL A 172 6.16 13.36 -7.57
N ARG A 173 5.30 13.30 -6.54
CA ARG A 173 5.68 12.89 -5.18
C ARG A 173 4.55 12.13 -4.49
N ALA A 174 4.93 11.18 -3.65
CA ALA A 174 4.02 10.58 -2.68
C ALA A 174 4.09 11.36 -1.36
N PHE A 175 2.97 11.43 -0.66
CA PHE A 175 2.83 12.08 0.63
C PHE A 175 2.20 11.07 1.59
N PRO A 176 3.01 10.36 2.40
CA PRO A 176 2.52 9.54 3.50
C PRO A 176 1.58 10.35 4.40
N CYS A 177 0.47 9.74 4.81
CA CYS A 177 -0.48 10.38 5.70
C CYS A 177 -0.73 9.49 6.91
N ARG A 178 -1.10 10.13 8.04
CA ARG A 178 -1.62 9.40 9.18
C ARG A 178 -2.97 8.79 8.83
N ARG A 179 -3.19 7.57 9.33
CA ARG A 179 -4.49 6.91 9.29
C ARG A 179 -5.45 7.48 10.33
N ALA A 180 -6.74 7.41 10.05
CA ALA A 180 -7.77 7.83 10.99
C ALA A 180 -7.77 6.95 12.27
N MET A 181 -8.06 7.57 13.41
CA MET A 181 -8.19 6.86 14.68
C MET A 181 -9.36 5.87 14.65
N GLY A 182 -9.14 4.64 15.13
CA GLY A 182 -10.18 3.60 15.20
C GLY A 182 -10.17 2.58 14.07
N THR A 183 -9.38 2.78 12.99
CA THR A 183 -9.14 1.77 11.95
C THR A 183 -8.11 0.73 12.40
N GLN A 184 -8.33 0.13 13.58
CA GLN A 184 -7.42 -0.87 14.15
C GLN A 184 -7.61 -2.27 13.54
N SER A 185 -8.66 -2.49 12.76
CA SER A 185 -8.72 -3.64 11.86
C SER A 185 -7.63 -3.45 10.81
N GLY A 186 -6.53 -4.20 10.88
CA GLY A 186 -5.38 -4.10 9.97
C GLY A 186 -5.66 -4.45 8.50
N THR A 187 -6.91 -4.32 8.05
CA THR A 187 -7.46 -4.73 6.76
C THR A 187 -8.28 -3.62 6.08
N SER A 188 -8.40 -2.44 6.70
CA SER A 188 -9.00 -1.27 6.07
C SER A 188 -8.36 -0.02 6.68
N VAL A 189 -7.87 0.86 5.83
CA VAL A 189 -7.31 2.16 6.24
C VAL A 189 -8.14 3.32 5.71
N GLU A 190 -8.34 4.33 6.55
CA GLU A 190 -8.96 5.60 6.18
C GLU A 190 -7.99 6.74 6.42
N LEU A 191 -8.08 7.78 5.61
CA LEU A 191 -7.23 8.96 5.70
C LEU A 191 -7.69 9.85 6.87
N ASP A 192 -6.77 10.24 7.75
CA ASP A 192 -7.08 11.23 8.79
C ASP A 192 -7.44 12.58 8.12
N PRO A 193 -8.64 13.15 8.35
CA PRO A 193 -9.05 14.42 7.76
C PRO A 193 -8.09 15.58 8.09
N ALA A 194 -7.47 15.59 9.28
CA ALA A 194 -6.49 16.61 9.63
C ALA A 194 -5.20 16.46 8.80
N ALA A 195 -4.70 15.22 8.68
CA ALA A 195 -3.54 14.90 7.84
C ALA A 195 -3.80 15.21 6.36
N GLU A 196 -5.03 15.02 5.87
CA GLU A 196 -5.42 15.39 4.51
C GLU A 196 -5.26 16.90 4.25
N VAL A 197 -5.75 17.74 5.16
CA VAL A 197 -5.67 19.20 5.03
C VAL A 197 -4.22 19.67 5.08
N GLU A 198 -3.43 19.16 6.03
CA GLU A 198 -1.99 19.45 6.16
C GLU A 198 -1.23 19.07 4.89
N THR A 199 -1.52 17.88 4.36
CA THR A 199 -0.86 17.35 3.17
C THR A 199 -1.22 18.16 1.92
N ARG A 200 -2.49 18.55 1.76
CA ARG A 200 -2.91 19.40 0.64
C ARG A 200 -2.25 20.78 0.68
N ALA A 201 -2.08 21.36 1.87
CA ALA A 201 -1.35 22.62 2.03
C ALA A 201 0.15 22.48 1.68
N LEU A 202 0.78 21.36 2.06
CA LEU A 202 2.15 21.02 1.66
C LEU A 202 2.31 20.85 0.15
N MET A 203 1.34 20.20 -0.51
CA MET A 203 1.31 20.07 -1.97
C MET A 203 1.20 21.43 -2.65
N GLU A 204 0.30 22.30 -2.17
CA GLU A 204 0.10 23.64 -2.72
C GLU A 204 1.38 24.50 -2.61
N ALA A 205 2.06 24.46 -1.47
CA ALA A 205 3.35 25.14 -1.28
C ALA A 205 4.43 24.67 -2.28
N GLN A 206 4.29 23.45 -2.78
CA GLN A 206 5.17 22.84 -3.78
C GLN A 206 4.63 22.96 -5.22
N LYS A 207 3.55 23.71 -5.44
CA LYS A 207 2.84 23.86 -6.73
C LYS A 207 2.35 22.52 -7.31
N LEU A 208 1.99 21.59 -6.43
CA LEU A 208 1.41 20.31 -6.77
C LEU A 208 -0.08 20.30 -6.41
N THR A 209 -0.84 19.48 -7.12
CA THR A 209 -2.23 19.15 -6.77
C THR A 209 -2.36 17.68 -6.43
N THR A 210 -3.38 17.32 -5.66
CA THR A 210 -3.71 15.91 -5.45
C THR A 210 -4.18 15.29 -6.77
N VAL A 211 -3.51 14.24 -7.23
CA VAL A 211 -3.82 13.52 -8.47
C VAL A 211 -4.18 12.04 -8.23
N GLY A 212 -4.14 11.63 -6.96
CA GLY A 212 -4.48 10.28 -6.56
C GLY A 212 -4.23 10.03 -5.09
N TRP A 213 -4.42 8.78 -4.70
CA TRP A 213 -4.14 8.24 -3.38
C TRP A 213 -3.43 6.89 -3.53
N TYR A 214 -2.82 6.44 -2.44
CA TYR A 214 -2.32 5.08 -2.36
C TYR A 214 -2.57 4.49 -0.98
N HIS A 215 -2.66 3.17 -0.93
CA HIS A 215 -2.58 2.40 0.30
C HIS A 215 -1.69 1.17 0.13
N SER A 216 -1.53 0.34 1.15
CA SER A 216 -0.80 -0.93 1.05
C SER A 216 -1.66 -2.12 1.43
N HIS A 217 -1.39 -3.27 0.84
CA HIS A 217 -1.88 -4.57 1.30
C HIS A 217 -0.70 -5.36 1.87
N PRO A 218 -0.45 -5.33 3.18
CA PRO A 218 0.72 -6.00 3.77
C PRO A 218 0.58 -7.53 3.80
N ILE A 219 -0.66 -8.04 3.79
CA ILE A 219 -0.99 -9.47 3.91
C ILE A 219 -1.60 -10.02 2.61
N PHE A 220 -2.37 -9.20 1.88
CA PHE A 220 -3.14 -9.65 0.73
C PHE A 220 -2.47 -9.34 -0.61
N ALA A 221 -2.97 -9.97 -1.67
CA ALA A 221 -2.58 -9.60 -3.03
C ALA A 221 -2.85 -8.10 -3.28
N PRO A 222 -1.99 -7.39 -4.03
CA PRO A 222 -2.12 -5.96 -4.32
C PRO A 222 -3.21 -5.73 -5.39
N LYS A 223 -4.45 -6.12 -5.08
CA LYS A 223 -5.64 -5.99 -5.91
C LYS A 223 -6.68 -5.20 -5.13
N PRO A 224 -7.40 -4.24 -5.75
CA PRO A 224 -8.37 -3.43 -5.02
C PRO A 224 -9.52 -4.30 -4.49
N SER A 225 -9.91 -4.05 -3.25
CA SER A 225 -11.14 -4.57 -2.67
C SER A 225 -12.38 -3.85 -3.21
N GLN A 226 -13.58 -4.34 -2.91
CA GLN A 226 -14.81 -3.60 -3.26
C GLN A 226 -14.91 -2.26 -2.54
N LYS A 227 -14.49 -2.18 -1.27
CA LYS A 227 -14.37 -0.91 -0.55
C LYS A 227 -13.42 0.06 -1.26
N ASP A 228 -12.27 -0.41 -1.73
CA ASP A 228 -11.33 0.41 -2.52
C ASP A 228 -11.96 0.91 -3.81
N ASN A 229 -12.75 0.07 -4.48
CA ASN A 229 -13.41 0.43 -5.73
C ASN A 229 -14.43 1.56 -5.55
N GLU A 230 -15.20 1.51 -4.46
CA GLU A 230 -16.19 2.52 -4.10
C GLU A 230 -15.50 3.83 -3.71
N ASN A 231 -14.46 3.76 -2.86
CA ASN A 231 -13.64 4.92 -2.51
C ASN A 231 -13.02 5.57 -3.73
N GLN A 232 -12.40 4.77 -4.60
CA GLN A 232 -11.80 5.25 -5.84
C GLN A 232 -12.83 5.91 -6.76
N ARG A 233 -14.04 5.37 -6.87
CA ARG A 233 -15.13 5.99 -7.65
C ARG A 233 -15.56 7.33 -7.06
N ASN A 234 -15.69 7.40 -5.74
CA ASN A 234 -16.05 8.62 -5.03
C ASN A 234 -15.00 9.71 -5.28
N TYR A 235 -13.71 9.40 -5.14
CA TYR A 235 -12.65 10.35 -5.45
C TYR A 235 -12.64 10.77 -6.93
N GLN A 236 -12.73 9.83 -7.87
CA GLN A 236 -12.80 10.16 -9.30
C GLN A 236 -13.89 11.19 -9.63
N ALA A 237 -15.05 11.09 -8.99
CA ALA A 237 -16.15 12.04 -9.20
C ALA A 237 -15.80 13.47 -8.74
N LEU A 238 -15.01 13.62 -7.67
CA LEU A 238 -14.56 14.93 -7.16
C LEU A 238 -13.58 15.63 -8.11
N PHE A 239 -12.82 14.86 -8.89
CA PHE A 239 -11.80 15.37 -9.81
C PHE A 239 -12.28 15.38 -11.26
N ARG A 240 -13.60 15.31 -11.51
CA ARG A 240 -14.16 15.43 -12.86
C ARG A 240 -13.79 16.78 -13.48
N CYS A 241 -13.26 16.76 -14.68
CA CYS A 241 -12.94 17.96 -15.44
C CYS A 241 -14.22 18.75 -15.78
N ALA A 242 -14.18 20.08 -15.64
CA ALA A 242 -15.34 20.93 -15.96
C ALA A 242 -15.73 20.89 -17.45
N HIS A 243 -14.75 20.69 -18.34
CA HIS A 243 -14.92 20.76 -19.80
C HIS A 243 -14.73 19.40 -20.51
N SER A 244 -14.65 18.29 -19.75
CA SER A 244 -14.58 16.95 -20.33
C SER A 244 -15.22 15.91 -19.42
N THR A 245 -15.42 14.70 -19.92
CA THR A 245 -15.91 13.57 -19.11
C THR A 245 -14.81 12.85 -18.34
N LEU A 246 -13.58 13.38 -18.37
CA LEU A 246 -12.42 12.77 -17.71
C LEU A 246 -12.47 13.01 -16.20
N GLU A 247 -12.13 11.96 -15.46
CA GLU A 247 -12.01 11.93 -14.00
C GLU A 247 -10.56 11.55 -13.65
N PRO A 248 -9.57 12.46 -13.85
CA PRO A 248 -8.14 12.21 -13.66
C PRO A 248 -7.75 12.07 -12.19
N PHE A 249 -8.05 10.91 -11.60
CA PHE A 249 -7.65 10.56 -10.24
C PHE A 249 -7.21 9.09 -10.18
N LEU A 250 -6.05 8.83 -9.60
CA LEU A 250 -5.44 7.49 -9.54
C LEU A 250 -5.59 6.85 -8.16
N GLY A 251 -5.85 5.55 -8.14
CA GLY A 251 -5.61 4.70 -6.99
C GLY A 251 -4.33 3.89 -7.18
N ALA A 252 -3.59 3.63 -6.10
CA ALA A 252 -2.42 2.77 -6.12
C ALA A 252 -2.34 1.87 -4.88
N ILE A 253 -1.90 0.62 -5.06
CA ILE A 253 -1.68 -0.34 -3.96
C ILE A 253 -0.20 -0.68 -3.88
N ALA A 254 0.48 -0.25 -2.82
CA ALA A 254 1.91 -0.41 -2.56
C ALA A 254 2.32 -1.87 -2.24
N SER A 255 3.63 -2.13 -2.21
CA SER A 255 4.30 -3.46 -2.13
C SER A 255 4.41 -4.26 -3.42
N CYS A 256 3.78 -3.81 -4.51
CA CYS A 256 4.05 -4.24 -5.90
C CYS A 256 3.52 -3.23 -6.94
N VAL A 257 3.22 -2.02 -6.45
CA VAL A 257 2.48 -0.91 -7.07
C VAL A 257 1.52 -1.30 -8.19
N THR A 258 0.30 -1.67 -7.80
CA THR A 258 -0.83 -1.78 -8.73
C THR A 258 -1.48 -0.41 -8.90
N TRP A 259 -1.41 0.16 -10.10
CA TRP A 259 -2.11 1.41 -10.45
C TRP A 259 -3.49 1.08 -11.02
N PHE A 260 -4.53 1.78 -10.56
CA PHE A 260 -5.88 1.51 -11.02
C PHE A 260 -6.79 2.74 -11.07
N ILE A 261 -7.83 2.62 -11.90
CA ILE A 261 -9.04 3.45 -11.84
C ILE A 261 -10.28 2.56 -11.91
N VAL A 262 -11.44 3.08 -11.53
CA VAL A 262 -12.69 2.35 -11.54
C VAL A 262 -13.63 2.93 -12.59
N ARG A 263 -14.30 2.03 -13.33
CA ARG A 263 -15.39 2.37 -14.25
C ARG A 263 -16.63 1.56 -13.90
N THR A 264 -17.81 2.13 -14.16
CA THR A 264 -19.07 1.38 -14.06
C THR A 264 -19.29 0.60 -15.35
N ARG A 265 -19.42 -0.73 -15.26
CA ARG A 265 -19.79 -1.61 -16.38
C ARG A 265 -20.95 -2.50 -15.97
N GLN A 266 -22.00 -2.53 -16.80
CA GLN A 266 -23.19 -3.36 -16.54
C GLN A 266 -23.77 -3.17 -15.13
N GLY A 267 -23.72 -1.95 -14.60
CA GLY A 267 -24.21 -1.61 -13.26
C GLY A 267 -23.25 -1.91 -12.11
N ALA A 268 -22.11 -2.55 -12.34
CA ALA A 268 -21.11 -2.85 -11.32
C ALA A 268 -19.86 -1.95 -11.42
N LEU A 269 -19.21 -1.71 -10.29
CA LEU A 269 -17.88 -1.08 -10.26
C LEU A 269 -16.83 -2.10 -10.71
N THR A 270 -16.00 -1.71 -11.67
CA THR A 270 -14.96 -2.57 -12.23
C THR A 270 -13.63 -1.81 -12.20
N PRO A 271 -12.62 -2.31 -11.47
CA PRO A 271 -11.29 -1.73 -11.52
C PRO A 271 -10.57 -2.09 -12.83
N PHE A 272 -9.80 -1.13 -13.32
CA PHE A 272 -8.95 -1.28 -14.50
C PHE A 272 -7.51 -0.97 -14.12
N HIS A 273 -6.60 -1.85 -14.53
CA HIS A 273 -5.17 -1.63 -14.40
C HIS A 273 -4.74 -0.47 -15.30
N VAL A 274 -4.01 0.48 -14.71
CA VAL A 274 -3.49 1.67 -15.39
C VAL A 274 -2.05 1.41 -15.78
N ARG A 275 -1.76 1.50 -17.08
CA ARG A 275 -0.38 1.48 -17.57
C ARG A 275 0.27 2.84 -17.30
N VAL A 276 1.41 2.80 -16.62
CA VAL A 276 2.20 3.98 -16.27
C VAL A 276 3.51 3.98 -17.05
N ASN A 277 3.97 5.18 -17.40
CA ASN A 277 5.34 5.42 -17.87
C ASN A 277 6.16 5.90 -16.67
N GLN A 278 6.93 5.00 -16.07
CA GLN A 278 7.79 5.35 -14.96
C GLN A 278 9.09 5.96 -15.49
N ALA A 279 9.44 7.15 -15.03
CA ALA A 279 10.69 7.79 -15.41
C ALA A 279 11.89 6.94 -14.93
N ALA A 280 12.86 6.71 -15.83
CA ALA A 280 14.15 6.16 -15.44
C ALA A 280 14.84 7.13 -14.47
N ARG A 281 15.53 6.59 -13.47
CA ARG A 281 16.30 7.40 -12.51
C ARG A 281 17.71 7.61 -13.06
N GLN A 282 18.25 8.82 -12.91
CA GLN A 282 19.59 9.16 -13.43
C GLN A 282 20.74 8.88 -12.45
N GLY A 283 20.45 8.39 -11.24
CA GLY A 283 21.45 8.15 -10.19
C GLY A 283 20.81 7.63 -8.92
N LEU A 284 21.53 7.66 -7.80
CA LEU A 284 20.95 7.35 -6.49
C LEU A 284 19.96 8.44 -6.04
N PRO A 285 19.04 8.14 -5.11
CA PRO A 285 18.16 9.14 -4.54
C PRO A 285 18.94 10.27 -3.87
N ASP A 286 18.48 11.50 -4.07
CA ASP A 286 19.18 12.69 -3.58
C ASP A 286 18.90 12.98 -2.08
N ALA A 287 19.46 14.09 -1.58
CA ALA A 287 19.28 14.50 -0.19
C ALA A 287 17.81 14.79 0.15
N ALA A 288 17.03 15.36 -0.77
CA ALA A 288 15.62 15.67 -0.52
C ALA A 288 14.77 14.39 -0.47
N GLU A 289 15.11 13.38 -1.27
CA GLU A 289 14.51 12.05 -1.20
C GLU A 289 14.86 11.35 0.12
N MET A 290 16.11 11.46 0.58
CA MET A 290 16.53 10.95 1.90
C MET A 290 15.83 11.66 3.06
N ASP A 291 15.62 12.97 2.97
CA ASP A 291 14.85 13.73 3.97
C ASP A 291 13.38 13.31 3.99
N ALA A 292 12.78 13.00 2.82
CA ALA A 292 11.43 12.47 2.75
C ALA A 292 11.33 11.08 3.41
N LEU A 293 12.31 10.20 3.19
CA LEU A 293 12.40 8.89 3.86
C LEU A 293 12.55 9.06 5.38
N ARG A 294 13.40 9.98 5.83
CA ARG A 294 13.55 10.30 7.26
C ARG A 294 12.24 10.81 7.87
N GLY A 295 11.56 11.73 7.19
CA GLY A 295 10.27 12.27 7.65
C GLY A 295 9.20 11.19 7.77
N LEU A 296 9.18 10.24 6.84
CA LEU A 296 8.33 9.06 6.91
C LEU A 296 8.69 8.16 8.12
N MET A 297 9.98 7.89 8.34
CA MET A 297 10.43 7.10 9.50
C MET A 297 9.99 7.75 10.82
N GLU A 298 10.10 9.08 10.94
CA GLU A 298 9.65 9.82 12.12
C GLU A 298 8.13 9.74 12.29
N MET A 299 7.37 9.88 11.20
CA MET A 299 5.90 9.76 11.23
C MET A 299 5.42 8.40 11.77
N VAL A 300 6.09 7.31 11.40
CA VAL A 300 5.69 5.93 11.76
C VAL A 300 6.34 5.47 13.07
N LYS A 301 7.30 6.21 13.61
CA LYS A 301 8.13 5.82 14.77
C LYS A 301 7.33 5.37 15.99
N ASP A 302 6.22 6.05 16.27
CA ASP A 302 5.38 5.78 17.44
C ASP A 302 4.01 5.20 17.06
N ASP A 303 3.80 4.83 15.78
CA ASP A 303 2.57 4.15 15.38
C ASP A 303 2.55 2.71 15.94
N VAL A 304 1.39 2.30 16.46
CA VAL A 304 1.19 0.96 17.03
C VAL A 304 1.39 -0.16 16.01
N THR A 305 1.32 0.14 14.71
CA THR A 305 1.53 -0.83 13.63
C THR A 305 2.96 -0.85 13.11
N ARG A 306 3.85 -0.01 13.65
CA ARG A 306 5.28 0.00 13.27
C ARG A 306 5.86 -1.40 13.24
N ILE A 307 6.60 -1.70 12.18
CA ILE A 307 7.29 -2.98 12.05
C ILE A 307 8.35 -3.16 13.14
N ASP A 308 8.31 -4.33 13.76
CA ASP A 308 9.43 -4.88 14.52
C ASP A 308 10.37 -5.62 13.57
N PHE A 309 11.50 -4.99 13.27
CA PHE A 309 12.50 -5.52 12.35
C PHE A 309 13.29 -6.72 12.90
N ALA A 310 13.24 -6.98 14.21
CA ALA A 310 13.86 -8.16 14.80
C ALA A 310 13.10 -9.45 14.47
N GLN A 311 11.85 -9.35 14.00
CA GLN A 311 11.03 -10.52 13.70
C GLN A 311 11.37 -11.17 12.36
N PRO A 312 11.28 -12.51 12.28
CA PRO A 312 11.34 -13.20 11.00
C PRO A 312 10.16 -12.79 10.12
N TRP A 313 10.37 -12.80 8.81
CA TRP A 313 9.31 -12.63 7.82
C TRP A 313 8.81 -13.98 7.32
N ARG A 314 9.72 -14.85 6.85
CA ARG A 314 9.38 -16.21 6.41
C ARG A 314 10.55 -17.18 6.65
N PRO A 315 10.29 -18.49 6.82
CA PRO A 315 11.33 -19.45 7.15
C PRO A 315 12.13 -19.95 5.95
N PHE A 316 11.96 -19.36 4.76
CA PHE A 316 12.60 -19.80 3.52
C PHE A 316 12.96 -18.63 2.60
N THR A 317 13.89 -18.85 1.68
CA THR A 317 14.32 -17.83 0.72
C THR A 317 13.56 -17.95 -0.60
N TYR A 318 13.33 -19.16 -1.09
CA TYR A 318 12.68 -19.42 -2.38
C TYR A 318 11.83 -20.70 -2.30
N ILE A 319 10.99 -20.91 -3.32
CA ILE A 319 10.17 -22.12 -3.47
C ILE A 319 10.58 -22.83 -4.75
N VAL A 320 10.87 -24.12 -4.65
CA VAL A 320 11.16 -25.00 -5.80
C VAL A 320 10.16 -26.13 -5.75
N ASP A 321 9.39 -26.30 -6.83
CA ASP A 321 8.38 -27.35 -6.96
C ASP A 321 7.35 -27.40 -5.81
N GLY A 322 6.99 -26.23 -5.28
CA GLY A 322 6.05 -26.10 -4.16
C GLY A 322 6.65 -26.29 -2.78
N GLU A 323 7.94 -26.64 -2.68
CA GLU A 323 8.63 -26.84 -1.42
C GLU A 323 9.50 -25.62 -1.04
N PRO A 324 9.40 -25.14 0.21
CA PRO A 324 10.19 -24.02 0.71
C PRO A 324 11.66 -24.44 0.91
N GLN A 325 12.58 -23.62 0.42
CA GLN A 325 14.02 -23.88 0.42
C GLN A 325 14.82 -22.62 0.79
N GLY A 326 16.07 -22.81 1.22
CA GLY A 326 16.98 -21.74 1.64
C GLY A 326 16.76 -21.25 3.08
N ASP A 327 17.45 -20.17 3.44
CA ASP A 327 17.45 -19.66 4.81
C ASP A 327 16.22 -18.81 5.14
N ALA A 328 15.95 -18.64 6.43
CA ALA A 328 14.89 -17.76 6.92
C ALA A 328 15.22 -16.29 6.61
N LEU A 329 14.24 -15.57 6.08
CA LEU A 329 14.35 -14.14 5.78
C LEU A 329 13.73 -13.31 6.90
N SER A 330 14.42 -12.22 7.28
CA SER A 330 13.90 -11.23 8.23
C SER A 330 13.08 -10.15 7.53
N LYS A 331 12.32 -9.36 8.31
CA LYS A 331 11.64 -8.17 7.78
C LYS A 331 12.63 -7.10 7.29
N VAL A 332 13.84 -7.08 7.83
CA VAL A 332 14.94 -6.22 7.36
C VAL A 332 15.38 -6.65 5.97
N SER A 333 15.61 -7.96 5.78
CA SER A 333 15.98 -8.50 4.47
C SER A 333 14.90 -8.22 3.42
N LYS A 334 13.62 -8.25 3.81
CA LYS A 334 12.50 -7.83 2.96
C LYS A 334 12.62 -6.37 2.51
N LEU A 335 12.82 -5.44 3.45
CA LEU A 335 13.00 -4.01 3.14
C LEU A 335 14.23 -3.77 2.25
N GLN A 336 15.35 -4.44 2.54
CA GLN A 336 16.56 -4.35 1.73
C GLN A 336 16.30 -4.80 0.29
N ALA A 337 15.64 -5.95 0.11
CA ALA A 337 15.30 -6.47 -1.21
C ALA A 337 14.39 -5.49 -1.98
N ALA A 338 13.38 -4.93 -1.33
CA ALA A 338 12.49 -3.94 -1.94
C ALA A 338 13.25 -2.67 -2.40
N LEU A 339 14.11 -2.11 -1.55
CA LEU A 339 14.94 -0.95 -1.90
C LEU A 339 15.87 -1.23 -3.08
N LYS A 340 16.54 -2.39 -3.07
CA LYS A 340 17.42 -2.82 -4.18
C LYS A 340 16.64 -2.98 -5.48
N LEU A 341 15.46 -3.60 -5.42
CA LEU A 341 14.60 -3.78 -6.58
C LEU A 341 14.23 -2.43 -7.20
N ARG A 342 13.76 -1.46 -6.40
CA ARG A 342 13.36 -0.14 -6.92
C ARG A 342 14.49 0.65 -7.56
N LEU A 343 15.71 0.52 -7.06
CA LEU A 343 16.88 1.17 -7.66
C LEU A 343 17.33 0.47 -8.93
N THR A 344 17.39 -0.86 -8.92
CA THR A 344 17.87 -1.64 -10.06
C THR A 344 16.88 -1.65 -11.23
N GLU A 345 15.56 -1.70 -10.98
CA GLU A 345 14.52 -1.53 -12.01
C GLU A 345 14.65 -0.20 -12.77
N GLN A 346 15.25 0.80 -12.13
CA GLN A 346 15.46 2.13 -12.69
C GLN A 346 16.85 2.31 -13.31
N GLY A 347 17.64 1.24 -13.40
CA GLY A 347 18.99 1.24 -14.00
C GLY A 347 20.12 1.63 -13.06
N VAL A 348 19.87 1.75 -11.75
CA VAL A 348 20.85 2.18 -10.76
C VAL A 348 21.42 0.96 -10.03
N ALA A 349 22.60 0.50 -10.47
CA ALA A 349 23.31 -0.61 -9.84
C ALA A 349 24.44 -0.14 -8.93
N GLU A 350 25.20 0.88 -9.36
CA GLU A 350 26.33 1.42 -8.61
C GLU A 350 25.85 2.20 -7.37
N GLY A 351 26.44 1.91 -6.22
CA GLY A 351 26.13 2.58 -4.95
C GLY A 351 24.81 2.18 -4.29
N THR A 352 24.01 1.29 -4.90
CA THR A 352 22.75 0.78 -4.35
C THR A 352 22.92 0.16 -2.96
N GLU A 353 23.98 -0.63 -2.74
CA GLU A 353 24.28 -1.21 -1.41
C GLU A 353 24.64 -0.14 -0.38
N SER A 354 25.32 0.94 -0.78
CA SER A 354 25.64 2.05 0.11
C SER A 354 24.35 2.78 0.52
N PHE A 355 23.51 3.10 -0.46
CA PHE A 355 22.24 3.75 -0.19
C PHE A 355 21.32 2.93 0.73
N VAL A 356 21.20 1.62 0.49
CA VAL A 356 20.43 0.73 1.37
C VAL A 356 20.97 0.77 2.80
N ARG A 357 22.29 0.75 2.97
CA ARG A 357 22.94 0.88 4.28
C ARG A 357 22.61 2.23 4.94
N ASP A 358 22.66 3.32 4.18
CA ASP A 358 22.36 4.67 4.69
C ASP A 358 20.91 4.80 5.14
N VAL A 359 19.96 4.22 4.40
CA VAL A 359 18.55 4.14 4.78
C VAL A 359 18.38 3.36 6.09
N LEU A 360 19.04 2.20 6.23
CA LEU A 360 18.96 1.41 7.45
C LEU A 360 19.58 2.13 8.65
N GLN A 361 20.76 2.74 8.50
CA GLN A 361 21.38 3.54 9.56
C GLN A 361 20.51 4.74 9.97
N CYS A 362 19.86 5.38 8.99
CA CYS A 362 18.90 6.44 9.26
C CYS A 362 17.74 5.91 10.10
N LEU A 363 17.22 4.73 9.77
CA LEU A 363 16.12 4.10 10.48
C LEU A 363 16.51 3.70 11.91
N GLU A 364 17.69 3.09 12.10
CA GLU A 364 18.24 2.77 13.42
C GLU A 364 18.31 3.99 14.32
N ARG A 365 18.83 5.12 13.80
CA ARG A 365 18.91 6.39 14.54
C ARG A 365 17.55 7.00 14.82
N CYS A 366 16.64 6.96 13.85
CA CYS A 366 15.28 7.51 14.00
C CYS A 366 14.51 6.74 15.07
N TRP A 367 14.61 5.41 15.08
CA TRP A 367 13.79 4.55 15.96
C TRP A 367 14.49 4.11 17.24
N ASP A 368 15.77 4.43 17.40
CA ASP A 368 16.62 3.98 18.52
C ASP A 368 16.63 2.45 18.66
N VAL A 369 16.88 1.76 17.54
CA VAL A 369 16.92 0.29 17.44
C VAL A 369 18.21 -0.17 16.79
N SER A 370 18.64 -1.40 17.10
CA SER A 370 19.73 -2.07 16.39
C SER A 370 19.17 -3.01 15.34
N ILE A 371 19.58 -2.84 14.09
CA ILE A 371 19.20 -3.66 12.95
C ILE A 371 20.44 -4.40 12.48
N THR A 372 20.56 -5.66 12.89
CA THR A 372 21.66 -6.51 12.44
C THR A 372 21.51 -6.80 10.95
N THR A 373 22.35 -6.17 10.12
CA THR A 373 22.54 -6.60 8.74
C THR A 373 23.42 -7.85 8.77
N SER A 374 22.84 -9.02 8.57
CA SER A 374 23.58 -10.28 8.42
C SER A 374 24.49 -10.22 7.19
N ASN A 375 25.66 -9.61 7.33
CA ASN A 375 26.71 -9.63 6.31
C ASN A 375 28.12 -9.63 6.91
N ASP A 376 28.25 -9.95 8.20
CA ASP A 376 29.54 -9.95 8.91
C ASP A 376 30.00 -11.36 9.32
N SER A 377 29.67 -12.38 8.52
CA SER A 377 30.12 -13.77 8.75
C SER A 377 31.29 -14.19 7.85
N THR A 378 32.22 -13.27 7.55
CA THR A 378 33.48 -13.63 6.85
C THR A 378 34.72 -13.61 7.74
N ASP A 379 34.59 -13.43 9.06
CA ASP A 379 35.71 -13.59 9.98
C ASP A 379 35.49 -14.79 10.92
N LYS A 380 35.55 -15.99 10.33
CA LYS A 380 35.79 -17.21 11.11
C LYS A 380 37.28 -17.51 10.97
N PRO A 381 38.09 -17.38 12.04
CA PRO A 381 39.51 -17.72 11.94
C PRO A 381 39.62 -19.19 11.53
N ALA A 382 40.46 -19.45 10.52
CA ALA A 382 40.78 -20.79 10.08
C ALA A 382 41.22 -21.63 11.30
N PRO A 383 40.77 -22.89 11.43
CA PRO A 383 41.29 -23.75 12.47
C PRO A 383 42.78 -23.96 12.20
N GLU A 384 43.61 -23.46 13.12
CA GLU A 384 45.02 -23.83 13.18
C GLU A 384 45.11 -25.35 13.32
N GLY A 385 45.93 -25.94 12.45
CA GLY A 385 46.08 -27.37 12.33
C GLY A 385 46.58 -28.03 13.61
N SER A 386 46.19 -29.29 13.77
CA SER A 386 46.93 -30.31 14.52
C SER A 386 46.61 -31.67 13.91
#